data_AF-C6X6I4-F1
#
_entry.id   AF-C6X6I4-F1
#
_cell.length_a   1.000
_cell.length_b   1.000
_cell.length_c   1.000
_cell.angle_alpha   90.00
_cell.angle_beta   90.00
_cell.angle_gamma   90.00
#
_symmetry.space_group_name_H-M   'P 1'
#
loop_
_entity.id
_entity.type
_entity.pdbx_description
1 polymer ?
#
loop_
_entity_poly.entity_id
_entity_poly.type
_entity_poly.pdbx_seq_one_letter_code
_entity_poly.pdbx_strand_id
1 'polypeptide(L)'
;MIKVFLILLLSLISCNTEYKTFYNLHELKPKTFETESSKGNTNLIHIYSFDNNILDRRIKGFKSLTYSTLTSERVYIATETKNRKKYIASPSKRKHFEEFDFILDQYLKGNTEYLKTLVNSFSGAEIGSNFYLFDFRTNKVLEIAAIGFDSDGKLIQ
;
A
#
# COMPACT_ATOMS: atom_id res chain seq x y z
N MET A 1 2.85 -28.75 4.52
CA MET A 1 3.33 -27.80 3.49
C MET A 1 2.22 -27.48 2.47
N ILE A 2 1.00 -27.15 2.92
CA ILE A 2 -0.22 -27.05 2.06
C ILE A 2 -1.06 -25.78 2.40
N LYS A 3 -0.59 -24.87 3.26
CA LYS A 3 -1.39 -23.67 3.63
C LYS A 3 -1.16 -22.43 2.76
N VAL A 4 -0.07 -22.37 2.00
CA VAL A 4 0.26 -21.21 1.13
C VAL A 4 -0.65 -21.12 -0.11
N PHE A 5 -1.25 -22.25 -0.52
CA PHE A 5 -2.02 -22.33 -1.77
C PHE A 5 -3.48 -21.87 -1.63
N LEU A 6 -4.02 -21.79 -0.41
CA LEU A 6 -5.44 -21.53 -0.19
C LEU A 6 -5.85 -20.07 -0.39
N ILE A 7 -4.88 -19.14 -0.36
CA ILE A 7 -5.12 -17.70 -0.56
C ILE A 7 -5.43 -17.40 -2.04
N LEU A 8 -5.12 -18.31 -2.98
CA LEU A 8 -5.28 -18.07 -4.42
C LEU A 8 -6.61 -18.56 -5.03
N LEU A 9 -7.40 -19.39 -4.36
CA LEU A 9 -8.45 -20.19 -5.04
C LEU A 9 -9.88 -19.64 -4.98
N LEU A 10 -10.13 -18.50 -4.34
CA LEU A 10 -11.48 -18.01 -4.09
C LEU A 10 -11.68 -16.61 -4.69
N SER A 11 -12.03 -16.55 -5.98
CA SER A 11 -12.35 -15.29 -6.65
C SER A 11 -13.43 -15.47 -7.71
N LEU A 12 -14.69 -15.18 -7.37
CA LEU A 12 -15.75 -14.89 -8.34
C LEU A 12 -16.57 -13.67 -7.91
N ILE A 13 -16.53 -12.67 -8.79
CA ILE A 13 -17.48 -11.56 -9.04
C ILE A 13 -17.60 -10.45 -7.96
N SER A 14 -16.85 -9.36 -8.16
CA SER A 14 -17.40 -7.99 -8.15
C SER A 14 -16.46 -7.04 -8.92
N CYS A 15 -17.03 -6.06 -9.61
CA CYS A 15 -16.28 -5.07 -10.40
C CYS A 15 -16.31 -3.73 -9.63
N ASN A 16 -15.16 -3.29 -9.11
CA ASN A 16 -15.09 -2.20 -8.14
C ASN A 16 -14.56 -0.90 -8.80
N THR A 17 -15.45 0.07 -9.01
CA THR A 17 -15.23 1.23 -9.91
C THR A 17 -14.32 2.29 -9.33
N GLU A 18 -14.33 2.55 -8.02
CA GLU A 18 -13.53 3.61 -7.40
C GLU A 18 -12.02 3.33 -7.46
N TYR A 19 -11.62 2.09 -7.18
CA TYR A 19 -10.24 1.64 -7.33
C TYR A 19 -9.78 1.78 -8.78
N LYS A 20 -10.62 1.37 -9.73
CA LYS A 20 -10.35 1.50 -11.16
C LYS A 20 -10.16 2.97 -11.56
N THR A 21 -10.97 3.88 -11.03
CA THR A 21 -10.85 5.32 -11.25
C THR A 21 -9.53 5.86 -10.68
N PHE A 22 -9.15 5.48 -9.46
CA PHE A 22 -7.88 5.90 -8.86
C PHE A 22 -6.67 5.40 -9.65
N TYR A 23 -6.67 4.10 -10.01
CA TYR A 23 -5.62 3.51 -10.83
C TYR A 23 -5.55 4.18 -12.21
N ASN A 24 -6.69 4.47 -12.84
CA ASN A 24 -6.74 5.16 -14.12
C ASN A 24 -6.26 6.62 -14.04
N LEU A 25 -6.65 7.37 -12.99
CA LEU A 25 -6.27 8.77 -12.78
C LEU A 25 -4.74 8.94 -12.73
N HIS A 26 -4.06 7.94 -12.16
CA HIS A 26 -2.62 7.94 -12.00
C HIS A 26 -1.90 7.08 -13.07
N GLU A 27 -2.61 6.69 -14.15
CA GLU A 27 -2.13 5.79 -15.20
C GLU A 27 -1.48 4.49 -14.68
N LEU A 28 -1.87 4.11 -13.48
CA LEU A 28 -1.43 2.91 -12.82
C LEU A 28 -2.06 1.76 -13.60
N LYS A 29 -1.23 0.93 -14.23
CA LYS A 29 -1.66 -0.40 -14.66
C LYS A 29 -1.53 -1.30 -13.44
N PRO A 30 -2.59 -1.58 -12.66
CA PRO A 30 -2.46 -2.43 -11.50
C PRO A 30 -2.04 -3.83 -11.97
N LYS A 31 -1.10 -4.46 -11.27
CA LYS A 31 -0.68 -5.82 -11.58
C LYS A 31 -1.79 -6.81 -11.23
N THR A 32 -1.66 -8.01 -11.78
CA THR A 32 -2.55 -9.13 -11.51
C THR A 32 -2.76 -9.36 -10.01
N PHE A 33 -1.72 -9.32 -9.17
CA PHE A 33 -1.91 -9.47 -7.72
C PHE A 33 -2.67 -8.30 -7.04
N GLU A 34 -2.57 -7.07 -7.57
CA GLU A 34 -3.27 -5.86 -7.08
C GLU A 34 -4.75 -5.86 -7.51
N THR A 35 -5.07 -6.59 -8.59
CA THR A 35 -6.43 -6.72 -9.15
C THR A 35 -7.11 -8.04 -8.79
N GLU A 36 -6.39 -9.14 -8.65
CA GLU A 36 -6.91 -10.44 -8.24
C GLU A 36 -7.21 -10.46 -6.73
N SER A 37 -6.39 -9.82 -5.90
CA SER A 37 -6.72 -9.62 -4.48
C SER A 37 -8.00 -8.79 -4.29
N SER A 38 -8.23 -7.80 -5.15
CA SER A 38 -9.47 -7.01 -5.16
C SER A 38 -10.71 -7.78 -5.67
N LYS A 39 -10.50 -8.87 -6.43
CA LYS A 39 -11.59 -9.70 -6.98
C LYS A 39 -12.03 -10.75 -5.95
N GLY A 40 -12.77 -10.30 -4.94
CA GLY A 40 -13.50 -11.18 -4.02
C GLY A 40 -12.94 -11.25 -2.59
N ASN A 41 -11.77 -10.68 -2.33
CA ASN A 41 -11.20 -10.67 -0.98
C ASN A 41 -11.55 -9.35 -0.27
N THR A 42 -12.78 -9.29 0.25
CA THR A 42 -13.29 -8.10 0.94
C THR A 42 -12.53 -7.78 2.21
N ASN A 43 -11.78 -8.71 2.80
CA ASN A 43 -11.15 -8.54 4.11
C ASN A 43 -9.69 -8.08 4.08
N LEU A 44 -9.32 -7.34 3.04
CA LEU A 44 -7.95 -6.86 2.84
C LEU A 44 -7.86 -5.34 2.98
N ILE A 45 -6.79 -4.91 3.64
CA ILE A 45 -6.29 -3.53 3.58
C ILE A 45 -4.96 -3.55 2.86
N HIS A 46 -4.78 -2.68 1.88
CA HIS A 46 -3.51 -2.48 1.21
C HIS A 46 -3.02 -1.05 1.40
N ILE A 47 -1.72 -0.90 1.65
CA ILE A 47 -1.05 0.40 1.71
C ILE A 47 0.07 0.38 0.70
N TYR A 48 0.10 1.34 -0.22
CA TYR A 48 1.12 1.47 -1.26
C TYR A 48 1.89 2.78 -1.13
N SER A 49 3.19 2.75 -1.38
CA SER A 49 3.99 3.92 -1.76
C SER A 49 4.72 3.58 -3.05
N PHE A 50 4.61 4.45 -4.05
CA PHE A 50 5.11 4.20 -5.40
C PHE A 50 6.38 5.00 -5.65
N ASP A 51 7.44 4.38 -6.14
CA ASP A 51 8.63 5.09 -6.60
C ASP A 51 8.31 5.76 -7.95
N ASN A 52 7.71 6.95 -7.89
CA ASN A 52 7.48 7.83 -9.02
C ASN A 52 8.47 9.00 -8.98
N ASN A 53 8.85 9.50 -10.15
CA ASN A 53 9.60 10.74 -10.27
C ASN A 53 8.58 11.82 -10.65
N ILE A 54 8.62 13.00 -10.02
CA ILE A 54 7.72 14.13 -10.33
C ILE A 54 7.74 14.49 -11.83
N LEU A 55 8.86 14.25 -12.52
CA LEU A 55 9.07 14.48 -13.95
C LEU A 55 8.65 13.30 -14.84
N ASP A 56 8.60 12.08 -14.30
CA ASP A 56 8.24 10.85 -15.03
C ASP A 56 7.15 10.12 -14.26
N ARG A 57 5.89 10.36 -14.66
CA ARG A 57 4.67 9.79 -14.05
C ARG A 57 4.64 8.25 -14.06
N ARG A 58 5.58 7.59 -14.76
CA ARG A 58 5.70 6.13 -14.75
C ARG A 58 6.29 5.65 -13.42
N ILE A 59 5.59 4.73 -12.79
CA ILE A 59 6.08 4.02 -11.61
C ILE A 59 7.25 3.11 -11.98
N LYS A 60 8.40 3.36 -11.36
CA LYS A 60 9.61 2.56 -11.54
C LYS A 60 9.70 1.42 -10.53
N GLY A 61 9.14 1.62 -9.34
CA GLY A 61 9.12 0.65 -8.25
C GLY A 61 7.99 0.94 -7.27
N PHE A 62 7.79 0.07 -6.29
CA PHE A 62 6.86 0.34 -5.20
C PHE A 62 7.24 -0.47 -3.95
N LYS A 63 6.75 0.03 -2.82
CA LYS A 63 6.61 -0.73 -1.58
C LYS A 63 5.13 -0.83 -1.25
N SER A 64 4.71 -1.96 -0.69
CA SER A 64 3.36 -2.11 -0.17
C SER A 64 3.28 -3.05 1.02
N LEU A 65 2.26 -2.81 1.85
CA LEU A 65 1.84 -3.66 2.95
C LEU A 65 0.42 -4.15 2.65
N THR A 66 0.24 -5.46 2.64
CA THR A 66 -1.09 -6.10 2.62
C THR A 66 -1.40 -6.64 4.01
N TYR A 67 -2.57 -6.30 4.53
CA TYR A 67 -3.06 -6.79 5.82
C TYR A 67 -4.38 -7.54 5.64
N SER A 68 -4.46 -8.75 6.18
CA SER A 68 -5.68 -9.54 6.25
C SER A 68 -6.39 -9.28 7.57
N THR A 69 -7.61 -8.75 7.53
CA THR A 69 -8.38 -8.48 8.74
C THR A 69 -9.01 -9.75 9.32
N LEU A 70 -9.00 -10.86 8.57
CA LEU A 70 -9.45 -12.18 9.05
C LEU A 70 -8.37 -12.87 9.88
N THR A 71 -7.13 -12.85 9.40
CA THR A 71 -6.01 -13.60 10.00
C THR A 71 -5.06 -12.72 10.80
N SER A 72 -5.23 -11.40 10.72
CA SER A 72 -4.28 -10.41 11.26
C SER A 72 -2.86 -10.52 10.68
N GLU A 73 -2.72 -11.24 9.55
CA GLU A 73 -1.44 -11.44 8.90
C GLU A 73 -1.06 -10.25 8.03
N ARG A 74 0.25 -10.01 7.95
CA ARG A 74 0.87 -8.94 7.16
C ARG A 74 1.75 -9.55 6.08
N VAL A 75 1.73 -8.95 4.90
CA VAL A 75 2.68 -9.24 3.82
C VAL A 75 3.27 -7.95 3.32
N TYR A 76 4.59 -7.82 3.46
CA TYR A 76 5.38 -6.70 2.98
C TYR A 76 5.93 -7.03 1.60
N ILE A 77 5.76 -6.12 0.65
CA ILE A 77 6.15 -6.29 -0.75
C ILE A 77 7.01 -5.10 -1.13
N ALA A 78 8.19 -5.34 -1.70
CA ALA A 78 9.00 -4.30 -2.29
C ALA A 78 9.49 -4.75 -3.67
N THR A 79 9.48 -3.83 -4.64
CA THR A 79 10.11 -4.10 -5.93
C THR A 79 11.62 -4.12 -5.81
N GLU A 80 12.28 -4.96 -6.58
CA GLU A 80 13.72 -4.86 -6.79
C GLU A 80 14.02 -3.58 -7.57
N THR A 81 15.08 -2.87 -7.19
CA THR A 81 15.46 -1.51 -7.63
C THR A 81 15.02 -1.16 -9.06
N LYS A 82 14.09 -0.20 -9.18
CA LYS A 82 13.54 0.36 -10.44
C LYS A 82 12.92 -0.66 -11.41
N ASN A 83 12.60 -1.86 -10.93
CA ASN A 83 11.95 -2.88 -11.74
C ASN A 83 10.62 -3.33 -11.13
N ARG A 84 9.54 -2.62 -11.48
CA ARG A 84 8.17 -2.99 -11.13
C ARG A 84 7.78 -4.43 -11.50
N LYS A 85 8.49 -5.09 -12.42
CA LYS A 85 8.20 -6.48 -12.80
C LYS A 85 8.72 -7.49 -11.77
N LYS A 86 9.78 -7.17 -11.01
CA LYS A 86 10.38 -8.05 -10.00
C LYS A 86 10.12 -7.51 -8.60
N TYR A 87 9.59 -8.34 -7.72
CA TYR A 87 9.30 -7.96 -6.33
C TYR A 87 9.60 -9.11 -5.39
N ILE A 88 9.84 -8.74 -4.14
CA ILE A 88 10.05 -9.69 -3.07
C ILE A 88 8.93 -9.48 -2.05
N ALA A 89 8.20 -10.56 -1.75
CA ALA A 89 7.18 -10.59 -0.72
C ALA A 89 7.74 -11.27 0.54
N SER A 90 7.34 -10.81 1.71
CA SER A 90 7.75 -11.40 2.98
C SER A 90 6.68 -11.22 4.05
N PRO A 91 6.42 -12.25 4.88
CA PRO A 91 5.52 -12.11 6.04
C PRO A 91 6.18 -11.37 7.21
N SER A 92 7.53 -11.31 7.22
CA SER A 92 8.28 -10.62 8.27
C SER A 92 8.54 -9.17 7.86
N LYS A 93 8.47 -8.25 8.84
CA LYS A 93 8.80 -6.83 8.63
C LYS A 93 10.20 -6.72 8.03
N ARG A 94 10.29 -6.01 6.90
CA ARG A 94 11.56 -5.65 6.27
C ARG A 94 11.97 -4.26 6.74
N LYS A 95 13.27 -3.95 6.68
CA LYS A 95 13.77 -2.59 6.91
C LYS A 95 13.03 -1.60 5.98
N HIS A 96 12.76 -0.39 6.46
CA HIS A 96 12.13 0.70 5.71
C HIS A 96 10.65 0.44 5.35
N PHE A 97 9.90 -0.06 6.34
CA PHE A 97 8.45 -0.28 6.32
C PHE A 97 7.75 0.31 7.57
N GLU A 98 8.47 1.08 8.38
CA GLU A 98 7.98 1.70 9.60
C GLU A 98 6.75 2.57 9.36
N GLU A 99 6.73 3.30 8.25
CA GLU A 99 5.61 4.14 7.80
C GLU A 99 4.37 3.33 7.48
N PHE A 100 4.53 2.17 6.84
CA PHE A 100 3.42 1.29 6.49
C PHE A 100 2.76 0.71 7.74
N ASP A 101 3.55 0.27 8.71
CA ASP A 101 3.04 -0.25 9.98
C ASP A 101 2.33 0.84 10.78
N PHE A 102 2.92 2.04 10.83
CA PHE A 102 2.32 3.19 11.50
C PHE A 102 0.96 3.55 10.91
N ILE A 103 0.89 3.68 9.58
CA ILE A 103 -0.36 3.98 8.87
C ILE A 103 -1.41 2.91 9.17
N LEU A 104 -1.04 1.63 9.08
CA LEU A 104 -1.97 0.53 9.36
C LEU A 104 -2.49 0.59 10.80
N ASP A 105 -1.61 0.78 11.77
CA ASP A 105 -1.98 0.86 13.19
C ASP A 105 -2.93 2.02 13.48
N GLN A 106 -2.61 3.22 12.99
CA GLN A 106 -3.48 4.39 13.15
C GLN A 106 -4.84 4.18 12.47
N TYR A 107 -4.84 3.59 11.27
CA TYR A 107 -6.07 3.29 10.55
C TYR A 107 -6.95 2.29 11.31
N LEU A 108 -6.36 1.19 11.79
CA LEU A 108 -7.08 0.17 12.56
C LEU A 108 -7.61 0.69 13.91
N LYS A 109 -6.96 1.70 14.50
CA LYS A 109 -7.42 2.40 15.70
C LYS A 109 -8.55 3.42 15.42
N GLY A 110 -8.92 3.63 14.16
CA GLY A 110 -9.95 4.61 13.77
C GLY A 110 -9.44 6.04 13.64
N ASN A 111 -8.12 6.27 13.70
CA ASN A 111 -7.50 7.60 13.63
C ASN A 111 -7.37 8.10 12.18
N THR A 112 -8.41 7.90 11.36
CA THR A 112 -8.40 8.28 9.93
C THR A 112 -8.25 9.79 9.74
N GLU A 113 -8.91 10.61 10.58
CA GLU A 113 -8.79 12.07 10.48
C GLU A 113 -7.38 12.55 10.81
N TYR A 114 -6.73 11.95 11.81
CA TYR A 114 -5.33 12.23 12.09
C TYR A 114 -4.42 11.92 10.89
N LEU A 115 -4.60 10.76 10.24
CA LEU A 115 -3.84 10.41 9.04
C LEU A 115 -4.02 11.44 7.90
N LYS A 116 -5.21 12.03 7.76
CA LYS A 116 -5.47 13.09 6.77
C LYS A 116 -4.83 14.43 7.13
N THR A 117 -4.58 14.69 8.42
CA THR A 117 -3.93 15.94 8.86
C THR A 117 -2.42 15.94 8.69
N LEU A 118 -1.82 14.79 8.36
CA LEU A 118 -0.38 14.69 8.09
C LEU A 118 -0.04 15.54 6.85
N VAL A 119 0.91 16.45 6.99
CA VAL A 119 1.34 17.37 5.94
C VAL A 119 2.69 16.93 5.40
N ASN A 120 2.89 17.03 4.09
CA ASN A 120 4.19 16.78 3.47
C ASN A 120 5.11 18.01 3.69
N SER A 121 6.10 17.90 4.56
CA SER A 121 7.17 18.90 4.74
C SER A 121 8.48 18.46 4.07
N PHE A 122 8.51 17.37 3.31
CA PHE A 122 9.67 16.99 2.52
C PHE A 122 9.80 17.90 1.30
N SER A 123 10.69 18.90 1.39
CA SER A 123 10.99 19.80 0.28
C SER A 123 11.97 19.16 -0.72
N GLY A 124 11.49 18.91 -1.94
CA GLY A 124 12.36 18.80 -3.11
C GLY A 124 12.94 17.41 -3.41
N ALA A 125 12.66 16.96 -4.63
CA ALA A 125 13.40 16.00 -5.47
C ALA A 125 13.77 14.59 -4.96
N GLU A 126 13.86 14.30 -3.66
CA GLU A 126 14.48 13.03 -3.23
C GLU A 126 13.68 12.10 -2.30
N ILE A 127 12.71 12.52 -1.48
CA ILE A 127 12.14 11.56 -0.51
C ILE A 127 10.65 11.76 -0.30
N GLY A 128 9.88 10.70 -0.54
CA GLY A 128 8.52 10.52 -0.05
C GLY A 128 7.44 10.61 -1.13
N SER A 129 7.10 9.47 -1.71
CA SER A 129 5.85 9.36 -2.46
C SER A 129 4.71 9.11 -1.47
N ASN A 130 3.60 9.85 -1.65
CA ASN A 130 2.38 9.68 -0.84
C ASN A 130 2.03 8.20 -0.66
N PHE A 131 1.43 7.91 0.48
CA PHE A 131 0.89 6.59 0.76
C PHE A 131 -0.58 6.54 0.35
N TYR A 132 -0.98 5.39 -0.21
CA TYR A 132 -2.35 5.14 -0.62
C TYR A 132 -2.86 3.90 0.09
N LEU A 133 -3.84 4.10 0.96
CA LEU A 133 -4.52 3.03 1.68
C LEU A 133 -5.83 2.68 0.97
N PHE A 134 -6.03 1.40 0.73
CA PHE A 134 -7.21 0.79 0.13
C PHE A 134 -7.80 -0.21 1.13
N ASP A 135 -8.99 0.07 1.65
CA ASP A 135 -9.74 -0.87 2.49
C ASP A 135 -10.90 -1.45 1.68
N PHE A 136 -10.77 -2.72 1.28
CA PHE A 136 -11.73 -3.41 0.44
C PHE A 136 -13.00 -3.88 1.19
N ARG A 137 -13.02 -3.80 2.52
CA ARG A 137 -14.21 -4.13 3.33
C ARG A 137 -15.24 -3.02 3.24
N THR A 138 -14.72 -1.80 3.27
CA THR A 138 -15.51 -0.58 3.36
C THR A 138 -15.54 0.21 2.05
N ASN A 139 -14.85 -0.29 1.02
CA ASN A 139 -14.61 0.43 -0.24
C ASN A 139 -14.00 1.82 -0.01
N LYS A 140 -13.11 1.94 0.97
CA LYS A 140 -12.48 3.23 1.30
C LYS A 140 -11.11 3.33 0.64
N VAL A 141 -10.83 4.53 0.14
CA VAL A 141 -9.50 4.94 -0.32
C VAL A 141 -9.05 6.15 0.48
N LEU A 142 -7.82 6.13 0.97
CA LEU A 142 -7.22 7.24 1.70
C LEU A 142 -5.85 7.54 1.11
N GLU A 143 -5.66 8.78 0.68
CA GLU A 143 -4.35 9.33 0.38
C GLU A 143 -3.77 9.96 1.65
N ILE A 144 -2.50 9.65 1.92
CA ILE A 144 -1.77 10.09 3.11
C ILE A 144 -0.48 10.70 2.61
N ALA A 145 -0.14 11.88 3.15
CA ALA A 145 1.11 12.55 2.81
C ALA A 145 2.32 11.65 3.05
N ALA A 146 3.41 11.92 2.34
CA ALA A 146 4.70 11.33 2.67
C ALA A 146 5.05 11.62 4.13
N ILE A 147 5.50 10.58 4.83
CA ILE A 147 5.98 10.61 6.21
C ILE A 147 7.25 9.78 6.30
N GLY A 148 8.04 10.03 7.34
CA GLY A 148 9.21 9.23 7.69
C GLY A 148 9.43 9.22 9.19
N PHE A 149 10.46 8.53 9.63
CA PHE A 149 10.88 8.51 11.03
C PHE A 149 12.36 8.89 11.14
N ASP A 150 12.70 9.72 12.12
CA ASP A 150 14.11 9.99 12.44
C ASP A 150 14.75 8.79 13.16
N SER A 151 16.05 8.92 13.46
CA SER A 151 16.80 7.89 14.19
C SER A 151 16.25 7.59 15.58
N ASP A 152 15.51 8.53 16.16
CA ASP A 152 14.90 8.40 17.49
C ASP A 152 13.46 7.83 17.40
N GLY A 153 12.99 7.51 16.20
CA GLY A 153 11.66 6.98 15.94
C GLY A 153 10.56 8.02 16.03
N LYS A 154 10.89 9.31 16.03
CA LYS A 154 9.91 10.39 15.97
C LYS A 154 9.46 10.58 14.53
N LEU A 155 8.16 10.76 14.36
CA LEU A 155 7.55 11.05 13.07
C LEU A 155 8.11 12.37 12.52
N ILE A 156 8.70 12.30 11.33
CA ILE A 156 9.05 13.45 10.50
C ILE A 156 7.97 13.55 9.43
N GLN A 157 7.34 14.71 9.36
CA GLN A 157 6.39 15.07 8.34
C GLN A 157 6.99 16.21 7.55
#